data_AF-A0A7C6T8P8-F1
#
_entry.id   AF-A0A7C6T8P8-F1
#
_cell.length_a   1.000
_cell.length_b   1.000
_cell.length_c   1.000
_cell.angle_alpha   90.00
_cell.angle_beta   90.00
_cell.angle_gamma   90.00
#
_symmetry.space_group_name_H-M   'P 1'
#
loop_
_entity.id
_entity.type
_entity.pdbx_description
1 polymer ?
#
loop_
_entity_poly.entity_id
_entity_poly.type
_entity_poly.pdbx_seq_one_letter_code
_entity_poly.pdbx_strand_id
1 'polypeptide(L)' 'MASFDLHAWFRSLEPTDQWLMEWRAQHDLSIKEIAARSGLPRSVVAERLARIRERLVNEAWGTPPQA' A
#
# COMPACT_ATOMS: atom_id res chain seq x y z
N MET A 1 7.26 -20.92 -12.25
CA MET A 1 7.01 -19.54 -11.81
C MET A 1 6.59 -19.60 -10.35
N ALA A 2 7.29 -18.93 -9.43
CA ALA A 2 6.79 -18.79 -8.07
C ALA A 2 5.48 -17.99 -8.13
N SER A 3 4.41 -18.52 -7.55
CA SER A 3 3.16 -17.78 -7.41
C SER A 3 3.39 -16.63 -6.43
N PHE A 4 2.98 -15.42 -6.81
CA PHE A 4 3.01 -14.28 -5.89
C PHE A 4 2.00 -14.54 -4.74
N ASP A 5 2.49 -14.57 -3.50
CA ASP A 5 1.65 -14.71 -2.32
C ASP A 5 1.36 -13.31 -1.75
N LEU A 6 0.17 -12.80 -2.07
CA LEU A 6 -0.30 -11.49 -1.62
C LEU A 6 -0.37 -11.41 -0.08
N HIS A 7 -0.66 -12.52 0.61
CA HIS A 7 -0.79 -12.51 2.06
C HIS A 7 0.57 -12.48 2.76
N ALA A 8 1.55 -13.23 2.25
CA ALA A 8 2.93 -13.14 2.72
C ALA A 8 3.52 -11.75 2.43
N TRP A 9 3.26 -11.19 1.24
CA TRP A 9 3.69 -9.85 0.88
C TRP A 9 3.10 -8.78 1.81
N PHE A 10 1.79 -8.82 2.05
CA PHE A 10 1.11 -7.88 2.94
C PHE A 10 1.68 -7.94 4.37
N ARG A 11 1.96 -9.15 4.88
CA ARG A 11 2.60 -9.34 6.19
C ARG A 11 4.06 -8.85 6.25
N SER A 12 4.70 -8.62 5.11
CA SER A 12 6.06 -8.04 5.04
C SER A 12 6.08 -6.51 5.14
N LEU A 13 4.93 -5.85 5.04
CA LEU A 13 4.82 -4.40 5.13
C LEU A 13 5.03 -3.92 6.58
N GLU A 14 5.45 -2.67 6.76
CA GLU A 14 5.44 -2.05 8.09
C GLU A 14 4.02 -2.05 8.67
N PRO A 15 3.83 -2.17 10.00
CA PRO A 15 2.50 -2.17 10.61
C PRO A 15 1.66 -0.95 10.21
N THR A 16 2.28 0.22 10.11
CA THR A 16 1.63 1.44 9.62
C THR A 16 1.09 1.25 8.21
N ASP A 17 1.88 0.71 7.30
CA ASP A 17 1.49 0.50 5.89
C ASP A 17 0.40 -0.55 5.74
N GLN A 18 0.41 -1.58 6.60
CA GLN A 18 -0.66 -2.57 6.69
C GLN A 18 -2.00 -1.90 7.00
N TRP A 19 -2.06 -1.06 8.03
CA TRP A 19 -3.30 -0.35 8.40
C TRP A 19 -3.77 0.63 7.32
N LEU A 20 -2.83 1.37 6.69
CA LEU A 20 -3.16 2.29 5.60
C LEU A 20 -3.82 1.54 4.42
N MET A 21 -3.27 0.39 4.06
CA MET A 21 -3.83 -0.50 3.02
C MET A 21 -5.18 -1.08 3.42
N GLU A 22 -5.34 -1.59 4.64
CA GLU A 22 -6.61 -2.13 5.13
C GLU A 22 -7.72 -1.07 5.11
N TRP A 23 -7.44 0.12 5.65
CA TRP A 23 -8.41 1.21 5.63
C TRP A 23 -8.78 1.66 4.22
N ARG A 24 -7.82 1.64 3.29
CA ARG A 24 -8.10 2.03 1.90
C ARG A 24 -8.85 0.94 1.15
N ALA A 25 -8.52 -0.33 1.34
CA ALA A 25 -9.01 -1.45 0.54
C ALA A 25 -10.27 -2.12 1.11
N GLN A 26 -10.41 -2.18 2.44
CA GLN A 26 -11.53 -2.85 3.10
C GLN A 26 -12.61 -1.88 3.60
N HIS A 27 -12.21 -0.65 3.96
CA HIS A 27 -13.11 0.37 4.51
C HIS A 27 -13.38 1.54 3.56
N ASP A 28 -12.77 1.53 2.36
CA ASP A 28 -12.85 2.57 1.33
C ASP A 28 -12.60 3.99 1.85
N LEU A 29 -11.78 4.14 2.90
CA LEU A 29 -11.49 5.45 3.48
C LEU A 29 -10.69 6.30 2.49
N SER A 30 -11.06 7.57 2.36
CA SER A 30 -10.30 8.55 1.61
C SER A 30 -8.95 8.84 2.28
N ILE A 31 -7.99 9.37 1.51
CA ILE A 31 -6.69 9.83 2.04
C ILE A 31 -6.88 10.84 3.19
N LYS A 32 -7.95 11.66 3.13
CA LYS A 32 -8.27 12.64 4.18
C LYS A 32 -8.71 11.95 5.47
N GLU A 33 -9.57 10.93 5.39
CA GLU A 33 -10.05 10.17 6.55
C GLU A 33 -8.94 9.33 7.17
N ILE A 34 -8.09 8.71 6.33
CA ILE A 34 -6.91 7.97 6.77
C ILE A 34 -5.93 8.90 7.50
N ALA A 35 -5.67 10.10 6.97
CA ALA A 35 -4.82 11.10 7.62
C ALA A 35 -5.38 11.52 8.99
N ALA A 36 -6.69 11.79 9.06
CA ALA A 36 -7.35 12.14 10.32
C ALA A 36 -7.26 11.00 11.36
N ARG A 37 -7.37 9.73 10.91
CA ARG A 37 -7.34 8.55 11.78
C ARG A 37 -5.93 8.16 12.23
N SER A 38 -4.94 8.28 11.36
CA SER A 38 -3.54 7.93 11.65
C SER A 38 -2.76 9.05 12.36
N GLY A 39 -3.26 10.29 12.33
CA GLY A 39 -2.52 11.46 12.78
C GLY A 39 -1.39 11.88 11.82
N LEU A 40 -1.26 11.21 10.66
CA LEU A 40 -0.25 11.53 9.66
C LEU A 40 -0.72 12.66 8.73
N PRO A 41 0.21 13.47 8.19
CA PRO A 41 -0.13 14.43 7.14
C PRO A 41 -0.70 13.75 5.89
N ARG A 42 -1.65 14.41 5.22
CA ARG A 42 -2.28 13.88 3.98
C ARG A 42 -1.26 13.55 2.88
N SER A 43 -0.22 14.37 2.74
CA SER A 43 0.88 14.14 1.78
C SER A 43 1.63 12.85 2.09
N VAL A 44 1.95 12.61 3.37
CA VAL A 44 2.64 11.41 3.84
C VAL A 44 1.78 10.16 3.59
N VAL A 45 0.48 10.23 3.88
CA VAL A 45 -0.45 9.13 3.59
C VAL A 45 -0.50 8.82 2.09
N ALA A 46 -0.61 9.85 1.25
CA ALA A 46 -0.65 9.69 -0.20
C ALA A 46 0.66 9.06 -0.74
N GLU A 47 1.80 9.53 -0.27
CA GLU A 47 3.12 9.04 -0.68
C GLU A 47 3.35 7.59 -0.23
N ARG A 48 2.96 7.23 1.00
CA ARG A 48 3.05 5.85 1.50
C ARG A 48 2.17 4.92 0.66
N LEU A 49 0.90 5.26 0.44
CA LEU A 49 0.00 4.46 -0.38
C LEU A 49 0.50 4.29 -1.83
N ALA A 50 1.09 5.33 -2.42
CA ALA A 50 1.69 5.27 -3.75
C ALA A 50 2.88 4.29 -3.78
N ARG A 51 3.80 4.39 -2.81
CA ARG A 51 4.95 3.49 -2.71
C ARG A 51 4.56 2.04 -2.47
N ILE A 52 3.56 1.79 -1.62
CA ILE A 52 3.04 0.43 -1.39
C ILE A 52 2.48 -0.16 -2.69
N ARG A 53 1.72 0.64 -3.46
CA ARG A 53 1.16 0.21 -4.75
C ARG A 53 2.25 -0.08 -5.78
N GLU A 54 3.25 0.79 -5.89
CA GLU A 54 4.39 0.59 -6.79
C GLU A 54 5.14 -0.70 -6.43
N ARG A 55 5.44 -0.89 -5.15
CA ARG A 55 6.09 -2.09 -4.63
C ARG A 55 5.28 -3.36 -4.95
N LEU A 56 3.96 -3.31 -4.76
CA LEU A 56 3.06 -4.43 -5.12
C LEU A 56 3.14 -4.77 -6.60
N VAL A 57 3.08 -3.77 -7.48
CA VAL A 57 3.14 -3.99 -8.94
C VAL A 57 4.48 -4.60 -9.33
N ASN A 58 5.58 -4.03 -8.83
CA ASN A 58 6.93 -4.50 -9.15
C ASN A 58 7.17 -5.94 -8.67
N GLU A 59 6.68 -6.31 -7.48
CA GLU A 59 6.87 -7.66 -6.93
C GLU A 59 5.92 -8.69 -7.55
N ALA A 60 4.67 -8.31 -7.87
CA ALA A 60 3.68 -9.23 -8.42
C ALA A 60 3.81 -9.46 -9.93
N TRP A 61 4.28 -8.46 -10.69
CA TRP A 61 4.31 -8.50 -12.16
C TRP A 61 5.73 -8.35 -12.75
N GLY A 62 6.74 -8.14 -11.90
CA GLY A 62 8.06 -7.66 -12.33
C GLY A 62 8.02 -6.17 -12.69
N THR A 63 9.20 -5.54 -12.80
CA THR A 63 9.29 -4.15 -13.26
C THR A 63 8.58 -4.02 -14.61
N PRO A 64 7.53 -3.19 -14.75
CA PRO A 64 6.94 -2.96 -16.05
C PRO A 64 8.05 -2.45 -16.99
N PRO A 65 8.15 -2.95 -18.24
CA PRO A 65 9.13 -2.42 -19.17
C PRO A 65 8.96 -0.91 -19.23
N GLN A 66 10.02 -0.17 -18.91
CA GLN A 66 10.03 1.27 -19.07
C GLN A 66 9.86 1.54 -20.57
N ALA A 67 8.70 2.09 -20.94
CA ALA A 67 8.35 2.41 -22.32
C ALA A 67 9.19 3.56 -22.87
#